data_AF-A0A956PIH8-F1
#
_entry.id   AF-A0A956PIH8-F1
#
_cell.length_a   1.000
_cell.length_b   1.000
_cell.length_c   1.000
_cell.angle_alpha   90.00
_cell.angle_beta   90.00
_cell.angle_gamma   90.00
#
_symmetry.space_group_name_H-M   'P 1'
#
loop_
_entity.id
_entity.type
_entity.pdbx_description
1 polymer ?
#
loop_
_entity_poly.entity_id
_entity_poly.type
_entity_poly.pdbx_seq_one_letter_code
_entity_poly.pdbx_strand_id
1 'polypeptide(L)'
;DRCERIFVEEYLEGPELSVLAFCDGKSFSVMPPARDYKRRFENDQGPNTGGMGAVSPVTDLPEGLLDQVSSEVIGPVLEGLAEDGAPFVGVLYAGLKLTPSGPRVLEFNCRFGDPETQVILPQFQGNLARLMLSCAEGRLDESHVAWSGQAHTTVVLVSEGYPGSYRKGLPISGLGQSGLVFHAGTSLKDLDVVTSGGRVLAVVGSGVNLQDSTRKAYELVRDVSFEGVGFRKDIGS
;
A
#
# COMPACT_ATOMS: atom_id res chain seq x y z
N ASP A 1 19.44 -11.79 -14.86
CA ASP A 1 18.62 -12.30 -13.75
C ASP A 1 18.44 -13.81 -13.86
N ARG A 2 19.21 -14.58 -13.10
CA ARG A 2 18.92 -16.01 -12.88
C ARG A 2 18.43 -16.14 -11.45
N CYS A 3 17.22 -16.64 -11.28
CA CYS A 3 16.71 -17.05 -9.98
C CYS A 3 17.49 -18.31 -9.56
N GLU A 4 18.37 -18.19 -8.55
CA GLU A 4 19.24 -19.29 -8.12
C GLU A 4 18.53 -20.31 -7.22
N ARG A 5 17.45 -19.90 -6.55
CA ARG A 5 16.64 -20.73 -5.66
C ARG A 5 15.18 -20.34 -5.76
N ILE A 6 14.31 -21.34 -5.81
CA ILE A 6 12.86 -21.16 -5.73
C ILE A 6 12.36 -21.66 -4.37
N PHE A 7 11.35 -20.99 -3.85
CA PHE A 7 10.61 -21.45 -2.68
C PHE A 7 9.26 -21.99 -3.17
N VAL A 8 8.87 -23.17 -2.67
CA VAL A 8 7.58 -23.80 -2.99
C VAL A 8 6.85 -23.96 -1.68
N GLU A 9 5.70 -23.30 -1.59
CA GLU A 9 4.89 -23.22 -0.37
C GLU A 9 3.54 -23.88 -0.57
N GLU A 10 2.85 -24.12 0.55
CA GLU A 10 1.44 -24.48 0.52
C GLU A 10 0.61 -23.35 -0.11
N TYR A 11 -0.44 -23.75 -0.83
CA TYR A 11 -1.40 -22.79 -1.36
C TYR A 11 -2.38 -22.38 -0.26
N LEU A 12 -2.42 -21.09 0.06
CA LEU A 12 -3.31 -20.53 1.07
C LEU A 12 -4.49 -19.79 0.42
N GLU A 13 -5.69 -20.09 0.90
CA GLU A 13 -6.93 -19.45 0.48
C GLU A 13 -7.39 -18.41 1.51
N GLY A 14 -8.04 -17.34 1.01
CA GLY A 14 -8.55 -16.25 1.84
C GLY A 14 -8.25 -14.86 1.27
N PRO A 15 -8.84 -13.80 1.84
CA PRO A 15 -8.48 -12.43 1.47
C PRO A 15 -7.06 -12.10 1.93
N GLU A 16 -6.37 -11.27 1.13
CA GLU A 16 -5.07 -10.73 1.50
C GLU A 16 -5.23 -9.51 2.42
N LEU A 17 -4.28 -9.33 3.32
CA LEU A 17 -4.20 -8.22 4.26
C LEU A 17 -2.74 -7.79 4.42
N SER A 18 -2.51 -6.49 4.40
CA SER A 18 -1.20 -5.90 4.64
C SER A 18 -1.23 -5.19 5.99
N VAL A 19 -0.32 -5.60 6.88
CA VAL A 19 -0.13 -4.96 8.19
C VAL A 19 1.30 -4.47 8.27
N LEU A 20 1.44 -3.17 8.54
CA LEU A 20 2.73 -2.50 8.61
C LEU A 20 2.98 -2.02 10.04
N ALA A 21 4.24 -1.84 10.41
CA ALA A 21 4.61 -1.24 11.68
C ALA A 21 5.82 -0.30 11.50
N PHE A 22 5.80 0.82 12.23
CA PHE A 22 7.03 1.58 12.50
C PHE A 22 7.83 0.84 13.57
N CYS A 23 9.13 0.70 13.40
CA CYS A 23 10.01 -0.06 14.29
C CYS A 23 11.28 0.76 14.60
N ASP A 24 11.72 0.75 15.86
CA ASP A 24 12.92 1.48 16.31
C ASP A 24 14.06 0.58 16.81
N GLY A 25 13.92 -0.73 16.60
CA GLY A 25 14.83 -1.76 17.07
C GLY A 25 14.54 -2.29 18.48
N LYS A 26 13.57 -1.70 19.21
CA LYS A 26 13.16 -2.13 20.56
C LYS A 26 11.65 -2.16 20.75
N SER A 27 10.95 -1.17 20.19
CA SER A 27 9.52 -1.02 20.19
C SER A 27 9.01 -0.89 18.75
N PHE A 28 7.70 -1.02 18.60
CA PHE A 28 7.02 -0.83 17.33
C PHE A 28 5.64 -0.23 17.53
N SER A 29 5.06 0.31 16.45
CA SER A 29 3.69 0.81 16.42
C SER A 29 3.01 0.36 15.13
N VAL A 30 1.92 -0.38 15.27
CA VAL A 30 1.17 -0.97 14.15
C VAL A 30 0.34 0.09 13.43
N MET A 31 0.36 0.05 12.10
CA MET A 31 -0.41 0.94 11.23
C MET A 31 -1.80 0.36 10.94
N PRO A 32 -2.79 1.18 10.54
CA PRO A 32 -4.07 0.70 10.04
C PRO A 32 -3.87 -0.32 8.92
N PRO A 33 -4.61 -1.43 8.92
CA PRO A 33 -4.46 -2.45 7.90
C PRO A 33 -4.87 -1.91 6.54
N ALA A 34 -4.21 -2.43 5.50
CA ALA A 34 -4.57 -2.14 4.13
C ALA A 34 -4.85 -3.43 3.36
N ARG A 35 -5.61 -3.32 2.27
CA ARG A 35 -5.79 -4.38 1.29
C ARG A 35 -5.35 -3.84 -0.06
N ASP A 36 -4.41 -4.53 -0.71
CA ASP A 36 -3.93 -4.18 -2.04
C ASP A 36 -4.59 -5.06 -3.12
N TYR A 37 -4.54 -4.59 -4.36
CA TYR A 37 -5.14 -5.25 -5.51
C TYR A 37 -4.07 -5.53 -6.55
N LYS A 38 -3.38 -6.68 -6.45
CA LYS A 38 -2.19 -7.00 -7.27
C LYS A 38 -2.51 -7.29 -8.73
N ARG A 39 -3.67 -7.84 -9.03
CA ARG A 39 -4.04 -8.34 -10.36
C ARG A 39 -4.42 -7.21 -11.30
N ARG A 40 -3.98 -7.31 -12.56
CA ARG A 40 -4.10 -6.24 -13.56
C ARG A 40 -5.54 -5.89 -13.93
N PHE A 41 -6.43 -6.88 -13.98
CA PHE A 41 -7.80 -6.71 -14.42
C PHE A 41 -8.79 -6.93 -13.28
N GLU A 42 -10.04 -6.52 -13.51
CA GLU A 42 -11.16 -6.68 -12.58
C GLU A 42 -11.38 -8.17 -12.24
N ASN A 43 -11.99 -8.44 -11.08
CA ASN A 43 -12.22 -9.79 -10.55
C ASN A 43 -10.93 -10.61 -10.39
N ASP A 44 -9.85 -9.91 -10.07
CA ASP A 44 -8.52 -10.47 -9.81
C ASP A 44 -7.96 -11.33 -10.96
N GLN A 45 -8.23 -10.91 -12.20
CA GLN A 45 -7.78 -11.60 -13.41
C GLN A 45 -6.46 -11.04 -13.96
N GLY A 46 -5.79 -11.86 -14.77
CA GLY A 46 -4.58 -11.49 -15.49
C GLY A 46 -3.30 -11.56 -14.66
N PRO A 47 -2.19 -10.98 -15.15
CA PRO A 47 -0.90 -11.07 -14.49
C PRO A 47 -0.89 -10.31 -13.15
N ASN A 48 0.00 -10.75 -12.25
CA ASN A 48 0.38 -9.95 -11.09
C ASN A 48 1.09 -8.68 -11.56
N THR A 49 0.89 -7.62 -10.78
CA THR A 49 1.48 -6.30 -11.00
C THR A 49 2.10 -5.82 -9.68
N GLY A 50 2.72 -4.65 -9.68
CA GLY A 50 3.10 -3.99 -8.42
C GLY A 50 1.92 -3.51 -7.56
N GLY A 51 0.67 -3.61 -8.05
CA GLY A 51 -0.54 -3.15 -7.37
C GLY A 51 -1.33 -2.14 -8.22
N MET A 52 -2.63 -2.40 -8.40
CA MET A 52 -3.58 -1.60 -9.18
C MET A 52 -4.46 -0.67 -8.33
N GLY A 53 -4.37 -0.80 -7.00
CA GLY A 53 -5.10 0.01 -6.04
C GLY A 53 -4.91 -0.56 -4.64
N ALA A 54 -5.34 0.21 -3.65
CA ALA A 54 -5.37 -0.21 -2.26
C ALA A 54 -6.47 0.53 -1.50
N VAL A 55 -6.85 -0.02 -0.35
CA VAL A 55 -7.84 0.57 0.57
C VAL A 55 -7.36 0.47 2.00
N SER A 56 -7.68 1.47 2.84
CA SER A 56 -7.40 1.45 4.27
C SER A 56 -8.30 2.44 5.03
N PRO A 57 -8.75 2.14 6.27
CA PRO A 57 -8.57 0.88 6.97
C PRO A 57 -9.47 -0.23 6.39
N VAL A 58 -9.03 -1.47 6.54
CA VAL A 58 -9.86 -2.67 6.27
C VAL A 58 -10.72 -2.93 7.51
N THR A 59 -12.04 -2.75 7.40
CA THR A 59 -12.96 -2.79 8.56
C THR A 59 -13.75 -4.10 8.68
N ASP A 60 -13.72 -4.94 7.66
CA ASP A 60 -14.37 -6.27 7.59
C ASP A 60 -13.49 -7.36 8.22
N LEU A 61 -12.77 -7.03 9.31
CA LEU A 61 -11.85 -7.93 9.99
C LEU A 61 -12.48 -8.51 11.27
N PRO A 62 -12.15 -9.76 11.65
CA PRO A 62 -12.46 -10.29 12.97
C PRO A 62 -11.95 -9.36 14.08
N GLU A 63 -12.72 -9.26 15.17
CA GLU A 63 -12.31 -8.53 16.37
C GLU A 63 -11.00 -9.11 16.92
N GLY A 64 -10.07 -8.24 17.34
CA GLY A 64 -8.77 -8.64 17.87
C GLY A 64 -7.75 -9.12 16.83
N LEU A 65 -8.08 -9.16 15.53
CA LEU A 65 -7.14 -9.64 14.51
C LEU A 65 -5.84 -8.83 14.47
N LEU A 66 -5.91 -7.49 14.62
CA LEU A 66 -4.70 -6.66 14.65
C LEU A 66 -3.83 -6.93 15.88
N ASP A 67 -4.46 -7.17 17.04
CA ASP A 67 -3.73 -7.53 18.26
C ASP A 67 -3.07 -8.90 18.11
N GLN A 68 -3.75 -9.83 17.43
CA GLN A 68 -3.19 -11.14 17.09
C GLN A 68 -1.98 -10.98 16.15
N VAL A 69 -2.10 -10.21 15.06
CA VAL A 69 -0.97 -9.97 14.15
C VAL A 69 0.19 -9.26 14.86
N SER A 70 -0.12 -8.30 15.73
CA SER A 70 0.88 -7.61 16.54
C SER A 70 1.68 -8.59 17.43
N SER A 71 0.99 -9.46 18.16
CA SER A 71 1.58 -10.36 19.16
C SER A 71 2.13 -11.69 18.61
N GLU A 72 1.59 -12.20 17.51
CA GLU A 72 1.98 -13.49 16.93
C GLU A 72 2.85 -13.36 15.67
N VAL A 73 2.93 -12.17 15.05
CA VAL A 73 3.71 -11.95 13.83
C VAL A 73 4.74 -10.85 13.99
N ILE A 74 4.29 -9.60 14.22
CA ILE A 74 5.20 -8.44 14.22
C ILE A 74 6.18 -8.49 15.38
N GLY A 75 5.68 -8.63 16.61
CA GLY A 75 6.51 -8.73 17.81
C GLY A 75 7.55 -9.86 17.73
N PRO A 76 7.15 -11.12 17.49
CA PRO A 76 8.08 -12.25 17.43
C PRO A 76 9.17 -12.12 16.36
N VAL A 77 8.85 -11.53 15.20
CA VAL A 77 9.86 -11.28 14.15
C VAL A 77 10.88 -10.25 14.60
N LEU A 78 10.43 -9.16 15.23
CA LEU A 78 11.33 -8.12 15.73
C LEU A 78 12.20 -8.62 16.89
N GLU A 79 11.63 -9.43 17.79
CA GLU A 79 12.35 -10.09 18.87
C GLU A 79 13.43 -11.03 18.33
N GLY A 80 13.08 -11.94 17.42
CA GLY A 80 14.04 -12.87 16.82
C GLY A 80 15.18 -12.16 16.08
N LEU A 81 14.88 -11.11 15.32
CA LEU A 81 15.90 -10.28 14.67
C LEU A 81 16.85 -9.61 15.67
N ALA A 82 16.33 -9.15 16.81
CA ALA A 82 17.15 -8.58 17.87
C ALA A 82 18.03 -9.64 18.56
N GLU A 83 17.51 -10.85 18.82
CA GLU A 83 18.26 -11.99 19.37
C GLU A 83 19.42 -12.42 18.45
N ASP A 84 19.22 -12.36 17.14
CA ASP A 84 20.24 -12.61 16.13
C ASP A 84 21.26 -11.46 15.97
N GLY A 85 21.14 -10.40 16.78
CA GLY A 85 22.04 -9.24 16.74
C GLY A 85 21.79 -8.29 15.57
N ALA A 86 20.62 -8.37 14.94
CA ALA A 86 20.19 -7.57 13.80
C ALA A 86 18.87 -6.82 14.08
N PRO A 87 18.78 -5.97 15.12
CA PRO A 87 17.55 -5.28 15.48
C PRO A 87 17.02 -4.43 14.31
N PHE A 88 15.72 -4.56 14.02
CA PHE A 88 15.10 -3.95 12.86
C PHE A 88 14.62 -2.52 13.14
N VAL A 89 15.08 -1.56 12.33
CA VAL A 89 14.69 -0.15 12.37
C VAL A 89 14.11 0.25 11.03
N GLY A 90 12.90 0.81 11.01
CA GLY A 90 12.24 1.26 9.79
C GLY A 90 10.77 0.87 9.73
N VAL A 91 10.33 0.40 8.56
CA VAL A 91 8.94 -0.07 8.35
C VAL A 91 8.97 -1.56 8.08
N LEU A 92 8.46 -2.34 9.01
CA LEU A 92 8.20 -3.76 8.78
C LEU A 92 6.83 -3.89 8.13
N TYR A 93 6.78 -4.59 7.01
CA TYR A 93 5.56 -4.92 6.31
C TYR A 93 5.37 -6.43 6.39
N ALA A 94 4.18 -6.87 6.82
CA ALA A 94 3.74 -8.25 6.77
C ALA A 94 2.59 -8.37 5.77
N GLY A 95 2.83 -9.13 4.68
CA GLY A 95 1.78 -9.56 3.77
C GLY A 95 1.15 -10.83 4.29
N LEU A 96 -0.16 -10.81 4.51
CA LEU A 96 -0.89 -11.89 5.18
C LEU A 96 -2.00 -12.45 4.28
N LYS A 97 -2.30 -13.73 4.48
CA LYS A 97 -3.54 -14.37 4.01
C LYS A 97 -4.41 -14.66 5.23
N LEU A 98 -5.66 -14.21 5.21
CA LEU A 98 -6.62 -14.53 6.28
C LEU A 98 -7.30 -15.86 5.95
N THR A 99 -6.77 -16.95 6.49
CA THR A 99 -7.29 -18.30 6.24
C THR A 99 -8.37 -18.66 7.25
N PRO A 100 -9.13 -19.76 7.04
CA PRO A 100 -10.06 -20.26 8.04
C PRO A 100 -9.43 -20.60 9.40
N SER A 101 -8.11 -20.82 9.45
CA SER A 101 -7.38 -21.12 10.68
C SER A 101 -6.65 -19.91 11.28
N GLY A 102 -6.81 -18.72 10.71
CA GLY A 102 -6.19 -17.47 11.19
C GLY A 102 -5.26 -16.80 10.17
N PRO A 103 -4.63 -15.67 10.53
CA PRO A 103 -3.68 -14.98 9.67
C PRO A 103 -2.43 -15.84 9.44
N ARG A 104 -2.00 -15.95 8.18
CA ARG A 104 -0.77 -16.63 7.78
C ARG A 104 0.11 -15.66 7.01
N VAL A 105 1.39 -15.60 7.37
CA VAL A 105 2.37 -14.76 6.67
C VAL A 105 2.67 -15.35 5.29
N LEU A 106 2.59 -14.50 4.27
CA LEU A 106 3.05 -14.78 2.91
C LEU A 106 4.46 -14.26 2.68
N GLU A 107 4.71 -13.03 3.12
CA GLU A 107 6.00 -12.38 2.89
C GLU A 107 6.22 -11.24 3.88
N PHE A 108 7.50 -10.89 4.05
CA PHE A 108 7.90 -9.64 4.69
C PHE A 108 8.52 -8.69 3.67
N ASN A 109 8.25 -7.40 3.84
CA ASN A 109 9.00 -6.33 3.17
C ASN A 109 9.59 -5.39 4.24
N CYS A 110 10.74 -4.79 3.93
CA CYS A 110 11.46 -3.90 4.86
C CYS A 110 11.23 -2.42 4.57
N ARG A 111 10.07 -2.08 4.02
CA ARG A 111 9.73 -0.75 3.52
C ARG A 111 8.23 -0.58 3.40
N PHE A 112 7.82 0.66 3.16
CA PHE A 112 6.47 1.02 2.76
C PHE A 112 6.01 0.32 1.48
N GLY A 113 4.78 -0.18 1.50
CA GLY A 113 4.08 -0.76 0.35
C GLY A 113 3.72 0.28 -0.73
N ASP A 114 3.59 -0.13 -1.98
CA ASP A 114 3.08 0.75 -3.05
C ASP A 114 2.08 -0.06 -3.88
N PRO A 115 0.76 0.20 -3.79
CA PRO A 115 0.17 1.49 -3.43
C PRO A 115 -0.41 1.64 -2.01
N GLU A 116 -0.11 0.77 -1.04
CA GLU A 116 -0.73 0.86 0.31
C GLU A 116 -0.34 2.14 1.07
N THR A 117 0.87 2.65 0.86
CA THR A 117 1.33 3.89 1.48
C THR A 117 0.42 5.08 1.15
N GLN A 118 -0.10 5.12 -0.08
CA GLN A 118 -0.98 6.17 -0.58
C GLN A 118 -2.35 6.16 0.10
N VAL A 119 -2.72 5.11 0.84
CA VAL A 119 -3.95 5.07 1.65
C VAL A 119 -3.69 5.04 3.16
N ILE A 120 -2.53 4.57 3.60
CA ILE A 120 -2.15 4.55 5.03
C ILE A 120 -1.67 5.94 5.49
N LEU A 121 -0.66 6.52 4.83
CA LEU A 121 -0.04 7.76 5.32
C LEU A 121 -0.98 8.97 5.36
N PRO A 122 -1.97 9.14 4.45
CA PRO A 122 -2.96 10.20 4.59
C PRO A 122 -3.78 10.13 5.88
N GLN A 123 -3.85 8.96 6.52
CA GLN A 123 -4.53 8.80 7.80
C GLN A 123 -3.68 9.28 8.99
N PHE A 124 -2.35 9.39 8.82
CA PHE A 124 -1.43 9.68 9.92
C PHE A 124 -1.63 11.10 10.45
N GLN A 125 -1.83 11.22 11.76
CA GLN A 125 -1.94 12.47 12.46
C GLN A 125 -0.63 12.79 13.17
N GLY A 126 0.27 13.51 12.50
CA GLY A 126 1.52 13.91 13.11
C GLY A 126 2.55 14.42 12.12
N ASN A 127 3.79 14.50 12.59
CA ASN A 127 4.93 14.85 11.75
C ASN A 127 5.73 13.58 11.42
N LEU A 128 5.59 13.11 10.18
CA LEU A 128 6.21 11.86 9.73
C LEU A 128 7.73 11.90 9.85
N ALA A 129 8.37 13.04 9.56
CA ALA A 129 9.82 13.18 9.68
C ALA A 129 10.29 13.05 11.13
N ARG A 130 9.53 13.59 12.09
CA ARG A 130 9.83 13.41 13.53
C ARG A 130 9.64 11.95 13.96
N LEU A 131 8.58 11.29 13.50
CA LEU A 131 8.34 9.88 13.81
C LEU A 131 9.48 9.00 13.27
N MET A 132 9.88 9.21 12.02
CA MET A 132 11.00 8.49 11.39
C MET A 132 12.32 8.75 12.12
N LEU A 133 12.57 10.00 12.55
CA LEU A 133 13.74 10.34 13.35
C LEU A 133 13.73 9.62 14.71
N SER A 134 12.58 9.59 15.40
CA SER A 134 12.42 8.84 16.65
C SER A 134 12.69 7.34 16.45
N CYS A 135 12.25 6.75 15.34
CA CYS A 135 12.55 5.36 15.01
C CYS A 135 14.06 5.15 14.80
N ALA A 136 14.70 6.01 14.01
CA ALA A 136 16.13 5.94 13.74
C ALA A 136 17.01 6.08 15.01
N GLU A 137 16.50 6.78 16.02
CA GLU A 137 17.20 7.02 17.28
C GLU A 137 16.81 6.04 18.41
N GLY A 138 15.94 5.05 18.16
CA GLY A 138 15.50 4.09 19.17
C GLY A 138 14.68 4.73 20.30
N ARG A 139 13.86 5.73 19.94
CA ARG A 139 13.00 6.51 20.84
C ARG A 139 11.55 6.57 20.35
N LEU A 140 11.09 5.54 19.64
CA LEU A 140 9.69 5.47 19.22
C LEU A 140 8.81 5.34 20.46
N ASP A 141 7.85 6.25 20.53
CA ASP A 141 6.77 6.24 21.51
C ASP A 141 5.45 6.07 20.76
N GLU A 142 4.89 4.87 20.85
CA GLU A 142 3.63 4.52 20.20
C GLU A 142 2.47 5.43 20.64
N SER A 143 2.49 5.97 21.86
CA SER A 143 1.42 6.84 22.36
C SER A 143 1.30 8.16 21.58
N HIS A 144 2.32 8.52 20.79
CA HIS A 144 2.32 9.67 19.91
C HIS A 144 1.94 9.34 18.45
N VAL A 145 1.66 8.07 18.14
CA VAL A 145 1.21 7.64 16.82
C VAL A 145 -0.32 7.63 16.80
N ALA A 146 -0.91 8.60 16.10
CA ALA A 146 -2.35 8.72 15.97
C ALA A 146 -2.79 8.61 14.51
N TRP A 147 -3.96 8.02 14.31
CA TRP A 147 -4.57 7.81 12.99
C TRP A 147 -5.97 8.42 12.99
N SER A 148 -6.33 9.09 11.90
CA SER A 148 -7.61 9.81 11.79
C SER A 148 -8.83 8.90 11.73
N GLY A 149 -8.65 7.62 11.40
CA GLY A 149 -9.74 6.68 11.14
C GLY A 149 -10.52 6.96 9.84
N GLN A 150 -10.11 7.96 9.04
CA GLN A 150 -10.72 8.22 7.74
C GLN A 150 -10.36 7.13 6.74
N ALA A 151 -11.34 6.69 5.96
CA ALA A 151 -11.12 5.73 4.91
C ALA A 151 -10.50 6.39 3.68
N HIS A 152 -9.55 5.69 3.07
CA HIS A 152 -8.88 6.10 1.86
C HIS A 152 -8.87 4.94 0.86
N THR A 153 -9.21 5.25 -0.38
CA THR A 153 -9.12 4.33 -1.52
C THR A 153 -8.21 4.97 -2.55
N THR A 154 -7.21 4.24 -3.02
CA THR A 154 -6.36 4.66 -4.14
C THR A 154 -6.61 3.78 -5.36
N VAL A 155 -6.79 4.42 -6.51
CA VAL A 155 -6.87 3.76 -7.83
C VAL A 155 -5.61 4.11 -8.61
N VAL A 156 -4.89 3.09 -9.08
CA VAL A 156 -3.67 3.29 -9.87
C VAL A 156 -4.03 3.40 -11.35
N LEU A 157 -3.62 4.51 -11.96
CA LEU A 157 -3.66 4.72 -13.39
C LEU A 157 -2.37 4.19 -14.02
N VAL A 158 -2.50 3.31 -15.00
CA VAL A 158 -1.38 2.64 -15.66
C VAL A 158 -1.34 2.96 -17.16
N SER A 159 -0.15 2.88 -17.73
CA SER A 159 0.06 2.96 -19.17
C SER A 159 -0.48 1.70 -19.87
N GLU A 160 -1.01 1.87 -21.08
CA GLU A 160 -1.43 0.77 -21.95
C GLU A 160 -0.30 -0.26 -22.11
N GLY A 161 -0.63 -1.54 -21.90
CA GLY A 161 0.30 -2.67 -21.99
C GLY A 161 0.99 -3.06 -20.68
N TYR A 162 0.92 -2.26 -19.61
CA TYR A 162 1.38 -2.67 -18.27
C TYR A 162 0.64 -3.94 -17.78
N PRO A 163 1.33 -4.95 -17.21
CA PRO A 163 2.74 -4.97 -16.76
C PRO A 163 3.79 -5.36 -17.80
N GLY A 164 3.39 -5.56 -19.06
CA GLY A 164 4.30 -5.83 -20.18
C GLY A 164 4.96 -4.56 -20.74
N SER A 165 5.08 -4.48 -22.07
CA SER A 165 5.64 -3.30 -22.74
C SER A 165 4.61 -2.18 -22.84
N TYR A 166 5.04 -0.93 -22.60
CA TYR A 166 4.17 0.25 -22.60
C TYR A 166 4.89 1.45 -23.21
N ARG A 167 4.12 2.39 -23.76
CA ARG A 167 4.63 3.65 -24.31
C ARG A 167 4.92 4.67 -23.20
N LYS A 168 5.86 5.58 -23.46
CA LYS A 168 6.23 6.70 -22.58
C LYS A 168 6.13 8.01 -23.35
N GLY A 169 6.11 9.13 -22.63
CA GLY A 169 6.10 10.48 -23.19
C GLY A 169 4.72 10.96 -23.64
N LEU A 170 3.65 10.31 -23.18
CA LEU A 170 2.28 10.69 -23.50
C LEU A 170 1.82 11.81 -22.56
N PRO A 171 1.30 12.94 -23.07
CA PRO A 171 0.82 14.04 -22.23
C PRO A 171 -0.29 13.61 -21.28
N ILE A 172 -0.23 14.11 -20.04
CA ILE A 172 -1.21 13.87 -18.99
C ILE A 172 -2.00 15.16 -18.75
N SER A 173 -3.32 15.08 -18.84
CA SER A 173 -4.24 16.18 -18.55
C SER A 173 -5.05 15.91 -17.28
N GLY A 174 -5.68 16.95 -16.73
CA GLY A 174 -6.51 16.84 -15.52
C GLY A 174 -5.77 16.90 -14.19
N LEU A 175 -4.44 17.02 -14.23
CA LEU A 175 -3.63 17.25 -13.04
C LEU A 175 -3.92 18.67 -12.49
N GLY A 176 -4.25 18.76 -11.20
CA GLY A 176 -4.57 20.03 -10.53
C GLY A 176 -6.05 20.25 -10.20
N GLN A 177 -6.93 19.28 -10.49
CA GLN A 177 -8.27 19.24 -9.90
C GLN A 177 -8.21 18.95 -8.40
N SER A 178 -9.26 19.29 -7.66
CA SER A 178 -9.35 19.08 -6.21
C SER A 178 -9.22 17.60 -5.87
N GLY A 179 -8.15 17.17 -5.21
CA GLY A 179 -7.96 15.78 -4.82
C GLY A 179 -6.49 15.47 -4.49
N LEU A 180 -6.23 14.27 -3.98
CA LEU A 180 -4.88 13.81 -3.69
C LEU A 180 -4.41 12.87 -4.81
N VAL A 181 -3.40 13.30 -5.56
CA VAL A 181 -2.82 12.54 -6.67
C VAL A 181 -1.32 12.37 -6.43
N PHE A 182 -0.87 11.13 -6.30
CA PHE A 182 0.54 10.80 -6.18
C PHE A 182 1.12 10.44 -7.55
N HIS A 183 2.21 11.10 -7.90
CA HIS A 183 2.95 10.83 -9.12
C HIS A 183 3.87 9.61 -8.94
N ALA A 184 3.70 8.60 -9.80
CA ALA A 184 4.60 7.46 -9.90
C ALA A 184 5.49 7.65 -11.14
N GLY A 185 5.19 6.95 -12.24
CA GLY A 185 5.91 7.06 -13.50
C GLY A 185 5.50 8.28 -14.32
N THR A 186 5.86 9.50 -13.88
CA THR A 186 5.69 10.74 -14.64
C THR A 186 7.01 11.46 -14.85
N SER A 187 7.09 12.36 -15.83
CA SER A 187 8.23 13.24 -16.06
C SER A 187 7.76 14.59 -16.58
N LEU A 188 8.56 15.63 -16.37
CA LEU A 188 8.33 16.93 -17.02
C LEU A 188 8.99 16.91 -18.40
N LYS A 189 8.23 17.29 -19.43
CA LYS A 189 8.72 17.52 -20.78
C LYS A 189 8.21 18.89 -21.22
N ASP A 190 9.13 19.83 -21.36
CA ASP A 190 8.81 21.25 -21.54
C ASP A 190 7.95 21.78 -20.37
N LEU A 191 6.69 22.15 -20.62
CA LEU A 191 5.73 22.58 -19.61
C LEU A 191 4.68 21.51 -19.27
N ASP A 192 4.73 20.36 -19.94
CA ASP A 192 3.75 19.29 -19.79
C ASP A 192 4.26 18.17 -18.88
N VAL A 193 3.34 17.59 -18.10
CA VAL A 193 3.60 16.33 -17.40
C VAL A 193 3.28 15.20 -18.37
N VAL A 194 4.21 14.25 -18.54
CA VAL A 194 4.07 13.11 -19.44
C VAL A 194 4.25 11.77 -18.72
N THR A 195 3.69 10.69 -19.28
CA THR A 195 3.91 9.33 -18.78
C THR A 195 5.39 8.93 -18.91
N SER A 196 5.91 8.18 -17.93
CA SER A 196 7.31 7.75 -17.90
C SER A 196 7.51 6.35 -17.28
N GLY A 197 6.43 5.71 -16.84
CA GLY A 197 6.45 4.36 -16.25
C GLY A 197 5.15 3.59 -16.48
N GLY A 198 5.17 2.31 -16.06
CA GLY A 198 4.03 1.41 -16.20
C GLY A 198 2.87 1.84 -15.31
N ARG A 199 3.12 2.01 -14.00
CA ARG A 199 2.22 2.76 -13.10
C ARG A 199 2.54 4.24 -13.23
N VAL A 200 1.52 5.05 -13.49
CA VAL A 200 1.69 6.48 -13.82
C VAL A 200 1.28 7.35 -12.64
N LEU A 201 0.08 7.14 -12.11
CA LEU A 201 -0.49 7.93 -11.02
C LEU A 201 -1.24 7.03 -10.04
N ALA A 202 -1.32 7.44 -8.78
CA ALA A 202 -2.22 6.89 -7.78
C ALA A 202 -3.17 8.00 -7.32
N VAL A 203 -4.46 7.85 -7.64
CA VAL A 203 -5.52 8.83 -7.36
C VAL A 203 -6.27 8.40 -6.11
N VAL A 204 -6.29 9.26 -5.10
CA VAL A 204 -6.78 8.93 -3.75
C VAL A 204 -8.06 9.68 -3.42
N GLY A 205 -9.11 8.93 -3.11
CA GLY A 205 -10.33 9.44 -2.49
C GLY A 205 -10.29 9.24 -0.97
N SER A 206 -10.74 10.25 -0.22
CA SER A 206 -10.86 10.21 1.25
C SER A 206 -12.32 10.34 1.66
N GLY A 207 -12.77 9.50 2.60
CA GLY A 207 -14.16 9.44 3.02
C GLY A 207 -14.35 8.99 4.46
N VAL A 208 -15.58 9.13 4.96
CA VAL A 208 -15.95 8.69 6.32
C VAL A 208 -16.04 7.17 6.45
N ASN A 209 -16.11 6.46 5.32
CA ASN A 209 -16.12 5.01 5.22
C ASN A 209 -15.58 4.59 3.84
N LEU A 210 -15.36 3.29 3.66
CA LEU A 210 -14.79 2.73 2.44
C LEU A 210 -15.62 3.11 1.20
N GLN A 211 -16.95 2.96 1.27
CA GLN A 211 -17.84 3.29 0.16
C GLN A 211 -17.70 4.74 -0.31
N ASP A 212 -17.65 5.69 0.62
CA ASP A 212 -17.49 7.11 0.32
C ASP A 212 -16.11 7.42 -0.28
N SER A 213 -15.05 6.85 0.30
CA SER A 213 -13.68 7.02 -0.20
C SER A 213 -13.50 6.44 -1.61
N THR A 214 -14.07 5.27 -1.89
CA THR A 214 -14.06 4.61 -3.20
C THR A 214 -14.82 5.43 -4.24
N ARG A 215 -16.03 5.90 -3.91
CA ARG A 215 -16.82 6.77 -4.80
C ARG A 215 -16.01 8.01 -5.20
N LYS A 216 -15.42 8.70 -4.23
CA LYS A 216 -14.60 9.90 -4.46
C LYS A 216 -13.35 9.60 -5.29
N ALA A 217 -12.67 8.48 -5.04
CA ALA A 217 -11.51 8.08 -5.83
C ALA A 217 -11.88 7.94 -7.32
N TYR A 218 -13.02 7.29 -7.62
CA TYR A 218 -13.49 7.14 -9.00
C TYR A 218 -14.03 8.43 -9.63
N GLU A 219 -14.56 9.37 -8.83
CA GLU A 219 -14.89 10.70 -9.32
C GLU A 219 -13.63 11.42 -9.81
N LEU A 220 -12.54 11.40 -9.01
CA LEU A 220 -11.27 12.02 -9.36
C LEU A 220 -10.56 11.35 -10.55
N VAL A 221 -10.66 10.03 -10.67
CA VAL A 221 -10.09 9.29 -11.80
C VAL A 221 -10.66 9.77 -13.14
N ARG A 222 -11.93 10.21 -13.18
CA ARG A 222 -12.56 10.68 -14.43
C ARG A 222 -11.96 11.97 -14.95
N ASP A 223 -11.35 12.77 -14.07
CA ASP A 223 -10.79 14.06 -14.45
C ASP A 223 -9.39 13.91 -15.07
N VAL A 224 -8.69 12.81 -14.78
CA VAL A 224 -7.32 12.56 -15.24
C VAL A 224 -7.33 11.71 -16.51
N SER A 225 -6.60 12.16 -17.54
CA SER A 225 -6.56 11.47 -18.82
C SER A 225 -5.18 11.50 -19.46
N PHE A 226 -4.85 10.41 -20.15
CA PHE A 226 -3.74 10.30 -21.09
C PHE A 226 -4.07 9.18 -22.07
N GLU A 227 -3.42 9.19 -23.24
CA GLU A 227 -3.65 8.16 -24.26
C GLU A 227 -3.38 6.75 -23.70
N GLY A 228 -4.37 5.86 -23.80
CA GLY A 228 -4.25 4.47 -23.34
C GLY A 228 -4.28 4.29 -21.82
N VAL A 229 -4.80 5.26 -21.05
CA VAL A 229 -4.97 5.11 -19.59
C VAL A 229 -5.79 3.86 -19.24
N GLY A 230 -5.22 3.01 -18.39
CA GLY A 230 -5.90 1.84 -17.83
C GLY A 230 -6.01 1.94 -16.31
N PHE A 231 -7.10 1.43 -15.76
CA PHE A 231 -7.31 1.27 -14.32
C PHE A 231 -8.39 0.20 -14.07
N ARG A 232 -8.47 -0.30 -12.84
CA ARG A 232 -9.54 -1.22 -12.38
C ARG A 232 -10.74 -0.42 -11.89
N LYS A 233 -11.96 -0.93 -12.10
CA LYS A 233 -13.22 -0.30 -11.65
C LYS A 233 -13.84 -0.95 -10.42
N ASP A 234 -13.16 -1.95 -9.85
CA ASP A 234 -13.60 -2.77 -8.72
C ASP A 234 -12.68 -2.62 -7.49
N ILE A 235 -11.76 -1.65 -7.47
CA ILE A 235 -10.99 -1.33 -6.26
C ILE A 235 -11.94 -0.87 -5.15
N GLY A 236 -11.84 -1.50 -3.98
CA GLY A 236 -12.70 -1.23 -2.83
C GLY A 236 -14.13 -1.72 -2.98
N SER A 237 -14.39 -2.61 -3.95
CA SER A 237 -15.64 -3.38 -4.07
C SER A 237 -15.60 -4.66 -3.25
#